data_AF-A0A7X7TA14-F1
#
_entry.id   AF-A0A7X7TA14-F1
#
_cell.length_a   1.000
_cell.length_b   1.000
_cell.length_c   1.000
_cell.angle_alpha   90.00
_cell.angle_beta   90.00
_cell.angle_gamma   90.00
#
_symmetry.space_group_name_H-M   'P 1'
#
loop_
_entity.id
_entity.type
_entity.pdbx_description
1 polymer ?
#
loop_
_entity_poly.entity_id
_entity_poly.type
_entity_poly.pdbx_seq_one_letter_code
_entity_poly.pdbx_strand_id
1 'polypeptide(L)'
;MTKVKTQTEMAEDRTDWAHLRTIMASDRTLMAWTRTSLSLISFGFSIFKFMQYMQEEGSILLKSHNGPRYFGMTLITVGIISLSIACYQYWQFEKRYNPERKWYTNVSFLTAAFIAVLGILSLLNTVFQIGPF
;
A
#
# COMPACT_ATOMS: atom_id res chain seq x y z
N MET A 1 -23.96 14.07 42.59
CA MET A 1 -23.08 15.24 42.45
C MET A 1 -22.15 14.99 41.27
N THR A 2 -22.39 15.63 40.13
CA THR A 2 -21.52 15.54 38.96
C THR A 2 -20.29 16.38 39.25
N LYS A 3 -19.13 15.74 39.43
CA LYS A 3 -17.86 16.43 39.70
C LYS A 3 -17.54 17.30 38.48
N VAL A 4 -17.62 18.63 38.61
CA VAL A 4 -17.30 19.56 37.53
C VAL A 4 -15.81 19.44 37.23
N LYS A 5 -15.45 19.02 36.01
CA LYS A 5 -14.06 18.91 35.57
C LYS A 5 -13.37 20.27 35.62
N THR A 6 -12.12 20.26 36.06
CA THR A 6 -11.25 21.44 36.12
C THR A 6 -10.96 21.96 34.71
N GLN A 7 -10.70 23.27 34.53
CA GLN A 7 -10.45 23.83 33.19
C GLN A 7 -9.27 23.16 32.47
N THR A 8 -8.27 22.73 33.23
CA THR A 8 -7.10 21.97 32.75
C THR A 8 -7.48 20.58 32.26
N GLU A 9 -8.30 19.83 33.01
CA GLU A 9 -8.80 18.51 32.57
C GLU A 9 -9.63 18.62 31.29
N MET A 10 -10.45 19.67 31.16
CA MET A 10 -11.21 19.92 29.93
C MET A 10 -10.31 20.33 28.75
N ALA A 11 -9.17 20.94 29.01
CA ALA A 11 -8.19 21.29 27.98
C ALA A 11 -7.43 20.03 27.51
N GLU A 12 -7.00 19.18 28.43
CA GLU A 12 -6.35 17.89 28.15
C GLU A 12 -7.25 16.96 27.33
N ASP A 13 -8.52 16.82 27.71
CA ASP A 13 -9.49 16.03 26.94
C ASP A 13 -9.57 16.52 25.48
N ARG A 14 -9.62 17.83 25.25
CA ARG A 14 -9.71 18.40 23.88
C ARG A 14 -8.48 18.10 23.05
N THR A 15 -7.29 18.16 23.64
CA THR A 15 -6.04 17.79 22.96
C THR A 15 -6.03 16.30 22.62
N ASP A 16 -6.48 15.43 23.52
CA ASP A 16 -6.60 13.99 23.27
C ASP A 16 -7.57 13.69 22.12
N TRP A 17 -8.74 14.34 22.10
CA TRP A 17 -9.70 14.22 21.01
C TRP A 17 -9.16 14.76 19.68
N ALA A 18 -8.34 15.81 19.71
CA ALA A 18 -7.66 16.32 18.52
C ALA A 18 -6.64 15.31 17.99
N HIS A 19 -5.83 14.70 18.87
CA HIS A 19 -4.89 13.65 18.48
C HIS A 19 -5.58 12.43 17.88
N LEU A 20 -6.67 11.96 18.49
CA LEU A 20 -7.42 10.79 17.99
C LEU A 20 -7.96 11.04 16.58
N ARG A 21 -8.49 12.24 16.30
CA ARG A 21 -8.97 12.61 14.95
C ARG A 21 -7.87 12.59 13.91
N THR A 22 -6.67 13.05 14.28
CA THR A 22 -5.51 13.04 13.40
C THR A 22 -5.09 11.61 13.05
N ILE A 23 -5.04 10.71 14.04
CA ILE A 23 -4.73 9.29 13.82
C ILE A 23 -5.78 8.64 12.89
N MET A 24 -7.07 8.84 13.16
CA MET A 24 -8.15 8.33 12.31
C MET A 24 -8.14 8.91 10.89
N ALA A 25 -7.59 10.11 10.69
CA ALA A 25 -7.37 10.67 9.36
C ALA A 25 -6.23 9.94 8.64
N SER A 26 -5.12 9.68 9.33
CA SER A 26 -3.98 8.92 8.80
C SER A 26 -4.33 7.48 8.45
N ASP A 27 -5.19 6.81 9.22
CA ASP A 27 -5.66 5.46 8.86
C ASP A 27 -6.48 5.47 7.57
N ARG A 28 -7.32 6.48 7.36
CA ARG A 28 -8.12 6.63 6.13
C ARG A 28 -7.26 6.93 4.92
N THR A 29 -6.21 7.74 5.06
CA THR A 29 -5.28 7.99 3.96
C THR A 29 -4.53 6.70 3.60
N LEU A 30 -4.07 5.93 4.59
CA LEU A 30 -3.43 4.63 4.33
C LEU A 30 -4.36 3.66 3.58
N MET A 31 -5.63 3.56 3.97
CA MET A 31 -6.62 2.76 3.25
C MET A 31 -6.84 3.22 1.80
N ALA A 32 -6.77 4.52 1.53
CA ALA A 32 -6.86 5.04 0.17
C ALA A 32 -5.61 4.69 -0.66
N TRP A 33 -4.42 4.85 -0.08
CA TRP A 33 -3.14 4.51 -0.72
C TRP A 33 -3.04 3.02 -1.06
N THR A 34 -3.42 2.14 -0.12
CA THR A 34 -3.42 0.69 -0.36
C THR A 34 -4.30 0.30 -1.54
N ARG A 35 -5.49 0.89 -1.66
CA ARG A 35 -6.39 0.65 -2.80
C ARG A 35 -5.78 1.09 -4.12
N THR A 36 -5.24 2.30 -4.18
CA THR A 36 -4.62 2.84 -5.39
C THR A 36 -3.45 1.97 -5.84
N SER A 37 -2.56 1.63 -4.91
CA SER A 37 -1.40 0.77 -5.20
C SER A 37 -1.82 -0.64 -5.61
N LEU A 38 -2.83 -1.24 -4.97
CA LEU A 38 -3.34 -2.56 -5.32
C LEU A 38 -3.88 -2.60 -6.76
N SER A 39 -4.65 -1.59 -7.16
CA SER A 39 -5.15 -1.48 -8.53
C SER A 39 -4.03 -1.38 -9.55
N LEU A 40 -2.99 -0.59 -9.27
CA LEU A 40 -1.82 -0.47 -10.14
C LEU A 40 -1.06 -1.80 -10.27
N ILE A 41 -0.84 -2.50 -9.16
CA ILE A 41 -0.17 -3.81 -9.14
C ILE A 41 -0.98 -4.85 -9.93
N SER A 42 -2.29 -4.96 -9.64
CA SER A 42 -3.17 -5.93 -10.30
C SER A 42 -3.27 -5.68 -11.80
N PHE A 43 -3.41 -4.42 -12.21
CA PHE A 43 -3.49 -4.06 -13.62
C PHE A 43 -2.16 -4.29 -14.34
N GLY A 44 -1.04 -3.89 -13.72
CA GLY A 44 0.30 -4.11 -14.27
C GLY A 44 0.64 -5.59 -14.43
N PHE A 45 0.24 -6.43 -13.48
CA PHE A 45 0.39 -7.89 -13.59
C PHE A 45 -0.46 -8.48 -14.70
N SER A 46 -1.73 -8.09 -14.79
CA SER A 46 -2.64 -8.59 -15.83
C SER A 46 -2.14 -8.25 -17.24
N ILE A 47 -1.68 -7.01 -17.47
CA ILE A 47 -1.20 -6.62 -18.80
C ILE A 47 0.13 -7.31 -19.15
N PHE A 48 1.01 -7.51 -18.15
CA PHE A 48 2.26 -8.24 -18.34
C PHE A 48 2.00 -9.68 -18.79
N LYS A 49 1.10 -10.40 -18.11
CA LYS A 49 0.75 -11.78 -18.45
C LYS A 49 0.00 -11.89 -19.78
N PHE A 50 -0.93 -10.97 -20.04
CA PHE A 50 -1.64 -10.91 -21.31
C PHE A 50 -0.67 -10.74 -22.50
N MET A 51 0.30 -9.81 -22.37
CA MET A 51 1.33 -9.61 -23.40
C MET A 51 2.27 -10.82 -23.53
N GLN A 52 2.63 -11.47 -22.42
CA GLN A 52 3.45 -12.69 -22.46
C GLN A 52 2.75 -13.82 -23.23
N TYR A 53 1.47 -14.05 -22.93
CA TYR A 53 0.66 -15.09 -23.58
C TYR A 53 0.54 -14.86 -25.10
N MET A 54 0.32 -13.61 -25.53
CA MET A 54 0.25 -13.26 -26.95
C MET A 54 1.58 -13.46 -27.71
N GLN A 55 2.73 -13.35 -27.03
CA GLN A 55 4.04 -13.63 -27.64
C GLN A 55 4.27 -15.15 -27.79
N GLU A 56 3.81 -15.94 -26.83
CA GLU A 56 3.95 -17.41 -26.84
C GLU A 56 3.06 -18.07 -27.91
N GLU A 57 1.89 -17.52 -28.23
CA GLU A 57 0.99 -18.03 -29.28
C GLU A 57 1.45 -17.74 -30.74
N GLY A 58 2.65 -17.19 -30.95
CA GLY A 58 3.30 -17.21 -32.27
C GLY A 58 2.78 -16.21 -33.30
N SER A 59 2.17 -15.09 -32.89
CA SER A 59 1.82 -14.02 -33.83
C SER A 59 3.08 -13.27 -34.30
N ILE A 60 3.57 -13.66 -35.48
CA ILE A 60 4.73 -13.10 -36.21
C ILE A 60 4.62 -11.58 -36.45
N LEU A 61 3.46 -10.96 -36.20
CA LEU A 61 3.22 -9.52 -36.36
C LEU A 61 3.75 -8.65 -35.21
N LEU A 62 4.22 -9.24 -34.11
CA LEU A 62 4.81 -8.52 -32.96
C LEU A 62 6.29 -8.87 -32.73
N LYS A 63 7.08 -8.99 -33.82
CA LYS A 63 8.55 -8.79 -33.74
C LYS A 63 8.93 -7.33 -33.41
N SER A 64 7.99 -6.54 -32.92
CA SER A 64 8.18 -5.15 -32.50
C SER A 64 8.37 -5.14 -30.99
N HIS A 65 9.63 -4.92 -30.60
CA HIS A 65 10.12 -4.31 -29.37
C HIS A 65 9.41 -4.70 -28.06
N ASN A 66 10.18 -5.17 -27.07
CA ASN A 66 9.76 -5.48 -25.68
C ASN A 66 8.95 -4.39 -24.91
N GLY A 67 8.58 -3.28 -25.55
CA GLY A 67 7.84 -2.13 -25.02
C GLY A 67 6.57 -2.45 -24.22
N PRO A 68 5.62 -3.28 -24.70
CA PRO A 68 4.40 -3.58 -23.94
C PRO A 68 4.66 -4.31 -22.62
N ARG A 69 5.71 -5.15 -22.57
CA ARG A 69 6.11 -5.88 -21.37
C ARG A 69 6.74 -4.95 -20.32
N TYR A 70 7.55 -4.00 -20.78
CA TYR A 70 8.10 -2.97 -19.90
C TYR A 70 7.02 -2.07 -19.30
N PHE A 71 5.92 -1.80 -20.03
CA PHE A 71 4.81 -1.02 -19.50
C PHE A 71 4.12 -1.71 -18.31
N GLY A 72 3.90 -3.03 -18.38
CA GLY A 72 3.39 -3.79 -17.24
C GLY A 72 4.36 -3.77 -16.04
N MET A 73 5.65 -3.96 -16.29
CA MET A 73 6.68 -3.92 -15.23
C MET A 73 6.77 -2.55 -14.55
N THR A 74 6.72 -1.45 -15.30
CA THR A 74 6.77 -0.10 -14.71
C THR A 74 5.54 0.16 -13.84
N LEU A 75 4.35 -0.27 -14.26
CA LEU A 75 3.11 -0.11 -13.49
C LEU A 75 3.13 -0.87 -12.15
N ILE A 76 3.61 -2.13 -12.18
CA ILE A 76 3.82 -2.93 -10.95
C ILE A 76 4.84 -2.25 -10.04
N THR A 77 5.96 -1.80 -10.59
CA THR A 77 7.05 -1.14 -9.85
C THR A 77 6.54 0.15 -9.19
N VAL A 78 5.83 1.00 -9.92
CA VAL A 78 5.23 2.23 -9.39
C VAL A 78 4.22 1.92 -8.29
N GLY A 79 3.38 0.89 -8.46
CA GLY A 79 2.43 0.45 -7.44
C GLY A 79 3.12 0.00 -6.14
N ILE A 80 4.21 -0.76 -6.23
CA ILE A 80 5.00 -1.22 -5.08
C ILE A 80 5.73 -0.05 -4.40
N ILE A 81 6.34 0.86 -5.17
CA ILE A 81 7.00 2.05 -4.63
C ILE A 81 5.99 2.92 -3.89
N SER A 82 4.84 3.20 -4.52
CA SER A 82 3.72 3.94 -3.91
C SER A 82 3.28 3.31 -2.59
N LEU A 83 3.08 1.99 -2.57
CA LEU A 83 2.69 1.27 -1.35
C LEU A 83 3.78 1.32 -0.26
N SER A 84 5.04 1.22 -0.65
CA SER A 84 6.18 1.28 0.27
C SER A 84 6.31 2.67 0.91
N ILE A 85 6.12 3.74 0.12
CA ILE A 85 6.07 5.12 0.63
C ILE A 85 4.92 5.29 1.62
N ALA A 86 3.72 4.78 1.30
CA ALA A 86 2.57 4.86 2.20
C ALA A 86 2.82 4.11 3.53
N CYS A 87 3.42 2.92 3.46
CA CYS A 87 3.80 2.13 4.64
C CYS A 87 4.85 2.86 5.49
N TYR A 88 5.87 3.44 4.85
CA TYR A 88 6.90 4.23 5.54
C TYR A 88 6.33 5.49 6.20
N GLN A 89 5.45 6.21 5.50
CA GLN A 89 4.78 7.39 6.05
C GLN A 89 3.93 7.03 7.26
N TYR A 90 3.20 5.90 7.21
CA TYR A 90 2.42 5.40 8.34
C TYR A 90 3.31 5.05 9.54
N TRP A 91 4.41 4.33 9.30
CA TRP A 91 5.34 3.93 10.34
C TRP A 91 6.01 5.14 11.01
N GLN A 92 6.40 6.14 10.22
CA GLN A 92 6.91 7.42 10.72
C GLN A 92 5.86 8.17 11.57
N PHE A 93 4.60 8.14 11.13
CA PHE A 93 3.49 8.80 11.83
C PHE A 93 3.23 8.16 13.20
N GLU A 94 3.24 6.83 13.25
CA GLU A 94 3.04 6.07 14.48
C GLU A 94 4.19 6.27 15.47
N LYS A 95 5.43 6.23 14.98
CA LYS A 95 6.63 6.43 15.81
C LYS A 95 6.72 7.83 16.41
N ARG A 96 6.19 8.86 15.73
CA ARG A 96 6.27 10.26 16.19
C ARG A 96 5.19 10.65 17.19
N TYR A 97 4.07 9.93 17.23
CA TYR A 97 2.90 10.34 18.02
C TYR A 97 2.45 9.35 19.11
N ASN A 98 3.06 8.16 19.23
CA ASN A 98 2.66 7.19 20.25
C ASN A 98 3.84 6.41 20.87
N PRO A 99 4.48 6.90 21.94
CA PRO A 99 5.36 6.08 22.77
C PRO A 99 4.60 5.20 23.80
N GLU A 100 3.36 5.54 24.20
CA GLU A 100 2.70 4.89 25.36
C GLU A 100 1.30 4.26 25.12
N ARG A 101 0.68 4.37 23.94
CA ARG A 101 -0.61 3.70 23.68
C ARG A 101 -0.42 2.32 23.04
N LYS A 102 -1.04 1.32 23.68
CA LYS A 102 -1.12 -0.09 23.27
C LYS A 102 -1.57 -0.23 21.82
N TRP A 103 -0.88 -1.12 21.11
CA TRP A 103 -1.11 -1.50 19.72
C TRP A 103 -2.59 -1.74 19.41
N TYR A 104 -3.23 -0.77 18.78
CA TYR A 104 -4.37 -1.10 17.92
C TYR A 104 -3.76 -1.60 16.62
N THR A 105 -3.83 -2.91 16.39
CA THR A 105 -3.45 -3.52 15.12
C THR A 105 -4.42 -3.01 14.06
N ASN A 106 -4.12 -1.83 13.52
CA ASN A 106 -4.98 -1.18 12.54
C ASN A 106 -5.00 -2.08 11.31
N VAL A 107 -6.19 -2.55 10.96
CA VAL A 107 -6.43 -3.46 9.83
C VAL A 107 -5.82 -2.90 8.54
N SER A 108 -5.74 -1.56 8.42
CA SER A 108 -5.05 -0.83 7.35
C SER A 108 -3.58 -1.17 7.19
N PHE A 109 -2.84 -1.31 8.30
CA PHE A 109 -1.42 -1.65 8.26
C PHE A 109 -1.22 -3.11 7.89
N LEU A 110 -2.04 -4.01 8.46
CA LEU A 110 -1.99 -5.43 8.17
C LEU A 110 -2.29 -5.70 6.69
N THR A 111 -3.31 -5.06 6.12
CA THR A 111 -3.64 -5.20 4.69
C THR A 111 -2.57 -4.57 3.79
N ALA A 112 -2.02 -3.40 4.15
CA ALA A 112 -0.91 -2.79 3.42
C ALA A 112 0.32 -3.70 3.39
N ALA A 113 0.68 -4.28 4.53
CA ALA A 113 1.81 -5.18 4.67
C ALA A 113 1.60 -6.47 3.85
N PHE A 114 0.41 -7.07 3.92
CA PHE A 114 0.05 -8.24 3.10
C PHE A 114 0.17 -7.95 1.61
N ILE A 115 -0.39 -6.83 1.14
CA ILE A 115 -0.33 -6.44 -0.27
C ILE A 115 1.13 -6.15 -0.69
N ALA A 116 1.93 -5.55 0.18
CA ALA A 116 3.34 -5.28 -0.10
C ALA A 116 4.13 -6.59 -0.27
N VAL A 117 3.91 -7.56 0.62
CA VAL A 117 4.51 -8.89 0.51
C VAL A 117 4.08 -9.58 -0.79
N LEU A 118 2.79 -9.56 -1.12
CA LEU A 118 2.27 -10.14 -2.37
C LEU A 118 2.83 -9.44 -3.61
N GLY A 119 2.95 -8.11 -3.60
CA GLY A 119 3.54 -7.33 -4.68
C GLY A 119 5.02 -7.63 -4.90
N ILE A 120 5.79 -7.74 -3.81
CA ILE A 120 7.20 -8.14 -3.86
C ILE A 120 7.34 -9.57 -4.39
N LEU A 121 6.52 -10.52 -3.90
CA LEU A 121 6.50 -11.89 -4.40
C LEU A 121 6.17 -11.95 -5.90
N SER A 122 5.20 -11.16 -6.36
CA SER A 122 4.82 -11.05 -7.77
C SER A 122 5.97 -10.51 -8.63
N LEU A 123 6.66 -9.46 -8.16
CA LEU A 123 7.80 -8.88 -8.87
C LEU A 123 8.98 -9.86 -8.93
N LEU A 124 9.29 -10.54 -7.82
CA LEU A 124 10.31 -11.60 -7.78
C LEU A 124 9.99 -12.74 -8.75
N ASN A 125 8.76 -13.25 -8.74
CA ASN A 125 8.34 -14.29 -9.67
C ASN A 125 8.47 -13.83 -11.13
N THR A 126 8.06 -12.60 -11.42
CA THR A 126 8.16 -11.99 -12.75
C THR A 126 9.60 -11.83 -13.24
N VAL A 127 10.52 -11.42 -12.34
CA VAL A 127 11.94 -11.17 -12.66
C VAL A 127 12.74 -12.46 -12.78
N PHE A 128 12.51 -13.46 -11.92
CA PHE A 128 13.34 -14.65 -11.86
C PHE A 128 13.04 -15.71 -12.93
N GLN A 129 11.97 -15.58 -13.73
CA GLN A 129 11.58 -16.56 -14.75
C GLN A 129 11.48 -18.02 -14.24
N ILE A 130 11.41 -18.23 -12.93
CA ILE A 130 11.24 -19.54 -12.29
C ILE A 130 9.74 -19.79 -12.10
N GLY A 131 9.14 -20.47 -13.09
CA GLY A 131 8.01 -21.36 -12.88
C GLY A 131 6.59 -20.93 -13.31
N PRO A 132 5.67 -21.90 -13.41
CA PRO A 132 4.62 -22.05 -14.43
C PRO A 132 3.25 -21.51 -14.01
N PHE A 133 3.17 -20.23 -13.62
CA PHE A 133 1.90 -19.55 -13.37
C PHE A 133 1.88 -18.18 -14.00
#